data_AF-A0A494R4A4-F1
#
_entry.id   AF-A0A494R4A4-F1
#
_cell.length_a   1.000
_cell.length_b   1.000
_cell.length_c   1.000
_cell.angle_alpha   90.00
_cell.angle_beta   90.00
_cell.angle_gamma   90.00
#
_symmetry.space_group_name_H-M   'P 1'
#
loop_
_entity.id
_entity.type
_entity.pdbx_description
1 polymer ?
#
loop_
_entity_poly.entity_id
_entity_poly.type
_entity_poly.pdbx_seq_one_letter_code
_entity_poly.pdbx_strand_id
1 'polypeptide(L)'
;MHDENLLQLINDDLAPAEQLLGLLQDESIALKGRDMQVLENILARKQSLIILLEQHGRRRSEILASLGLATNRSGLESLASHSSVGTQLLSQGDVLNQLLAQCQAANLLNGQSIQTQQAITANQLRILHGGEAPSLYDARGTTSMLNKHRAYSQA
;
A
#
# COMPACT_ATOMS: atom_id res chain seq x y z
N MET A 1 28.51 -15.17 14.79
CA MET A 1 27.90 -13.84 15.03
C MET A 1 26.88 -13.44 13.94
N HIS A 2 26.45 -14.35 13.04
CA HIS A 2 25.43 -14.03 12.02
C HIS A 2 24.05 -13.83 12.64
N ASP A 3 23.75 -14.51 13.75
CA ASP A 3 22.46 -14.47 14.43
C ASP A 3 22.21 -13.11 15.10
N GLU A 4 23.22 -12.53 15.73
CA GLU A 4 23.15 -11.18 16.31
C GLU A 4 23.03 -10.10 15.23
N ASN A 5 23.72 -10.28 14.10
CA ASN A 5 23.59 -9.36 12.97
C ASN A 5 22.19 -9.41 12.35
N LEU A 6 21.62 -10.61 12.20
CA LEU A 6 20.26 -10.79 11.71
C LEU A 6 19.22 -10.21 12.66
N LEU A 7 19.40 -10.41 13.97
CA LEU A 7 18.56 -9.81 15.00
C LEU A 7 18.63 -8.27 14.95
N GLN A 8 19.82 -7.70 14.81
CA GLN A 8 20.00 -6.25 14.69
C GLN A 8 19.27 -5.71 13.46
N LEU A 9 19.42 -6.35 12.29
CA LEU A 9 18.71 -5.97 11.07
C LEU A 9 17.19 -5.99 11.26
N ILE A 10 16.65 -7.04 11.88
CA ILE A 10 15.20 -7.13 12.16
C ILE A 10 14.76 -5.98 13.07
N ASN A 11 15.52 -5.66 14.12
CA ASN A 11 15.20 -4.54 15.00
C ASN A 11 15.26 -3.19 14.27
N ASP A 12 16.26 -3.01 13.40
CA ASP A 12 16.43 -1.80 12.59
C ASP A 12 15.30 -1.62 11.57
N ASP A 13 14.58 -2.69 11.20
CA ASP A 13 13.42 -2.64 10.31
C ASP A 13 12.10 -2.30 11.00
N LEU A 14 12.00 -2.45 12.33
CA LEU A 14 10.75 -2.20 13.05
C LEU A 14 10.35 -0.72 12.97
N ALA A 15 11.27 0.19 13.29
CA ALA A 15 10.97 1.62 13.27
C ALA A 15 10.61 2.14 11.86
N PRO A 16 11.32 1.79 10.78
CA PRO A 16 10.91 2.12 9.41
C PRO A 16 9.55 1.53 9.02
N ALA A 17 9.23 0.30 9.46
CA ALA A 17 7.93 -0.33 9.18
C ALA A 17 6.78 0.37 9.91
N GLU A 18 6.98 0.77 11.17
CA GLU A 18 6.00 1.56 11.94
C GLU A 18 5.80 2.95 11.32
N GLN A 19 6.88 3.62 10.90
CA GLN A 19 6.80 4.90 10.20
C GLN A 19 6.04 4.76 8.88
N LEU A 20 6.28 3.70 8.12
CA LEU A 20 5.57 3.41 6.88
C LEU A 20 4.08 3.21 7.14
N LEU A 21 3.72 2.46 8.18
CA LEU A 21 2.32 2.26 8.58
C LEU A 21 1.65 3.60 8.93
N GLY A 22 2.33 4.44 9.72
CA GLY A 22 1.84 5.78 10.05
C GLY A 22 1.60 6.64 8.81
N LEU A 23 2.55 6.66 7.87
CA LEU A 23 2.39 7.39 6.61
C LEU A 23 1.23 6.86 5.75
N LEU A 24 0.98 5.55 5.74
CA LEU A 24 -0.17 4.98 5.04
C LEU A 24 -1.49 5.36 5.69
N GLN A 25 -1.54 5.49 7.02
CA GLN A 25 -2.72 5.98 7.73
C GLN A 25 -2.96 7.47 7.44
N ASP A 26 -1.90 8.28 7.46
CA ASP A 26 -1.96 9.70 7.10
C ASP A 26 -2.38 9.89 5.64
N GLU A 27 -1.90 9.04 4.73
CA GLU A 27 -2.29 9.02 3.32
C GLU A 27 -3.81 8.80 3.19
N SER A 28 -4.38 7.89 3.98
CA SER A 28 -5.83 7.64 3.99
C SER A 28 -6.63 8.90 4.35
N ILE A 29 -6.13 9.69 5.31
CA ILE A 29 -6.75 10.95 5.74
C ILE A 29 -6.59 12.02 4.65
N ALA A 30 -5.37 12.18 4.12
CA ALA A 30 -5.07 13.15 3.08
C ALA A 30 -5.84 12.87 1.78
N LEU A 31 -6.04 11.60 1.41
CA LEU A 31 -6.87 11.19 0.27
C LEU A 31 -8.33 11.60 0.44
N LYS A 32 -8.88 11.55 1.66
CA LYS A 32 -10.25 12.03 1.93
C LYS A 32 -10.34 13.55 1.87
N GLY A 33 -9.33 14.25 2.39
CA GLY A 33 -9.22 15.70 2.35
C GLY A 33 -8.87 16.28 0.98
N ARG A 34 -8.39 15.45 0.03
CA ARG A 34 -7.88 15.86 -1.29
C ARG A 34 -6.73 16.87 -1.20
N ASP A 35 -5.90 16.75 -0.15
CA ASP A 35 -4.75 17.63 0.06
C ASP A 35 -3.55 17.15 -0.77
N MET A 36 -3.40 17.70 -1.97
CA MET A 36 -2.35 17.28 -2.91
C MET A 36 -0.93 17.55 -2.38
N GLN A 37 -0.74 18.64 -1.63
CA GLN A 37 0.58 19.01 -1.12
C GLN A 37 1.03 18.05 0.00
N VAL A 38 0.10 17.63 0.85
CA VAL A 38 0.36 16.59 1.86
C VAL A 38 0.63 15.23 1.19
N LEU A 39 -0.13 14.86 0.15
CA LEU A 39 0.06 13.61 -0.57
C LEU A 39 1.43 13.51 -1.24
N GLU A 40 1.95 14.58 -1.84
CA GLU A 40 3.29 14.61 -2.43
C GLU A 40 4.40 14.40 -1.37
N ASN A 41 4.28 15.06 -0.22
CA ASN A 41 5.22 14.88 0.89
C ASN A 41 5.19 13.46 1.44
N ILE A 42 4.00 12.86 1.57
CA ILE A 42 3.83 11.47 2.00
C ILE A 42 4.46 10.52 0.99
N LEU A 43 4.26 10.74 -0.31
CA LEU A 43 4.82 9.90 -1.36
C LEU A 43 6.36 9.85 -1.32
N ALA A 44 7.00 11.03 -1.19
CA ALA A 44 8.46 11.11 -1.10
C ALA A 44 9.01 10.35 0.11
N ARG A 45 8.38 10.51 1.27
CA ARG A 45 8.76 9.79 2.50
C ARG A 45 8.54 8.29 2.38
N LYS A 46 7.38 7.87 1.85
CA LYS A 46 7.05 6.46 1.62
C LYS A 46 8.08 5.77 0.72
N GLN A 47 8.49 6.42 -0.37
CA GLN A 47 9.47 5.87 -1.30
C GLN A 47 10.84 5.65 -0.64
N SER A 48 11.29 6.59 0.21
CA SER A 48 12.54 6.42 0.96
C SER A 48 12.52 5.23 1.92
N LEU A 49 11.41 5.02 2.64
CA LEU A 49 11.25 3.91 3.58
C LEU A 49 11.14 2.55 2.87
N ILE A 50 10.44 2.49 1.73
CA ILE A 50 10.34 1.26 0.93
C ILE A 50 11.72 0.81 0.46
N ILE A 51 12.54 1.72 -0.05
CA ILE A 51 13.90 1.40 -0.51
C ILE A 51 14.74 0.87 0.66
N LEU A 52 14.63 1.48 1.84
CA LEU A 52 15.35 1.04 3.04
C LEU A 52 14.95 -0.39 3.45
N LEU A 53 13.65 -0.63 3.60
CA LEU A 53 13.09 -1.94 3.98
C LEU A 53 13.44 -3.03 2.94
N GLU A 54 13.49 -2.68 1.65
CA GLU A 54 13.90 -3.59 0.60
C GLU A 54 15.38 -3.96 0.70
N GLN A 55 16.26 -2.97 0.94
CA GLN A 55 17.70 -3.21 1.13
C GLN A 55 17.95 -4.12 2.33
N HIS A 56 17.28 -3.85 3.47
CA HIS A 56 17.40 -4.70 4.65
C HIS A 56 16.84 -6.11 4.38
N GLY A 57 15.69 -6.22 3.71
CA GLY A 57 15.11 -7.51 3.32
C GLY A 57 16.01 -8.37 2.45
N ARG A 58 16.71 -7.75 1.48
CA ARG A 58 17.75 -8.43 0.68
C ARG A 58 18.89 -8.91 1.57
N ARG A 59 19.39 -8.06 2.48
CA ARG A 59 20.49 -8.41 3.37
C ARG A 59 20.15 -9.55 4.34
N ARG A 60 18.93 -9.56 4.90
CA ARG A 60 18.44 -10.70 5.71
C ARG A 60 18.41 -11.99 4.88
N SER A 61 17.95 -11.92 3.64
CA SER A 61 17.90 -13.07 2.73
C SER A 61 19.29 -13.57 2.35
N GLU A 62 20.24 -12.68 2.10
CA GLU A 62 21.65 -13.01 1.82
C GLU A 62 22.31 -13.72 3.02
N ILE A 63 22.04 -13.26 4.25
CA ILE A 63 22.55 -13.91 5.46
C ILE A 63 22.03 -15.35 5.55
N LEU A 64 20.71 -15.56 5.43
CA LEU A 64 20.12 -16.90 5.47
C LEU A 64 20.67 -17.80 4.34
N ALA A 65 20.78 -17.27 3.12
CA ALA A 65 21.34 -17.99 1.98
C ALA A 65 22.82 -18.36 2.19
N SER A 66 23.62 -17.48 2.78
CA SER A 66 25.04 -17.74 3.09
C SER A 66 25.23 -18.87 4.10
N LEU A 67 24.21 -19.11 4.94
CA LEU A 67 24.16 -20.20 5.91
C LEU A 67 23.55 -21.49 5.32
N GLY A 68 23.20 -21.49 4.03
CA GLY A 68 22.53 -22.62 3.38
C GLY A 68 21.09 -22.84 3.85
N LEU A 69 20.50 -21.85 4.51
CA LEU A 69 19.14 -21.90 5.04
C LEU A 69 18.14 -21.33 4.03
N ALA A 70 16.88 -21.72 4.18
CA ALA A 70 15.80 -21.13 3.39
C ALA A 70 15.64 -19.63 3.73
N THR A 71 15.36 -18.79 2.73
CA THR A 71 15.20 -17.33 2.91
C THR A 71 13.80 -16.93 3.40
N ASN A 72 13.22 -17.76 4.26
CA ASN A 72 11.85 -17.65 4.74
C ASN A 72 11.78 -17.95 6.25
N ARG A 73 10.56 -18.02 6.78
CA ARG A 73 10.33 -18.29 8.21
C ARG A 73 10.95 -19.62 8.67
N SER A 74 10.95 -20.67 7.85
CA SER A 74 11.52 -21.96 8.27
C SER A 74 13.05 -21.92 8.37
N GLY A 75 13.73 -21.12 7.53
CA GLY A 75 15.17 -20.89 7.69
C GLY A 75 15.49 -20.04 8.92
N LEU A 76 14.65 -19.07 9.24
CA LEU A 76 14.74 -18.28 10.48
C LEU A 76 14.62 -19.17 11.73
N GLU A 77 13.67 -20.11 11.73
CA GLU A 77 13.47 -21.11 12.80
C GLU A 77 14.64 -22.08 12.92
N SER A 78 15.20 -22.51 11.79
CA SER A 78 16.38 -23.38 11.75
C SER A 78 17.62 -22.70 12.33
N LEU A 79 17.77 -21.39 12.12
CA LEU A 79 18.83 -20.60 12.74
C LEU A 79 18.59 -20.41 14.24
N ALA A 80 17.35 -20.08 14.61
CA ALA A 80 16.97 -19.82 15.99
C ALA A 80 17.15 -21.04 16.91
N SER A 81 16.95 -22.27 16.42
CA SER A 81 17.11 -23.49 17.21
C SER A 81 18.55 -23.75 17.68
N HIS A 82 19.54 -23.16 17.00
CA HIS A 82 20.97 -23.31 17.30
C HIS A 82 21.60 -22.05 17.91
N SER A 83 20.80 -21.02 18.20
CA SER A 83 21.28 -19.69 18.62
C SER A 83 20.84 -19.32 20.04
N SER A 84 21.73 -18.67 20.79
CA SER A 84 21.39 -18.11 22.11
C SER A 84 20.36 -16.98 22.03
N VAL A 85 20.26 -16.29 20.88
CA VAL A 85 19.29 -15.21 20.63
C VAL A 85 18.04 -15.69 19.87
N GLY A 86 17.89 -17.01 19.68
CA GLY A 86 16.85 -17.59 18.83
C GLY A 86 15.42 -17.18 19.18
N THR A 87 15.06 -17.19 20.47
CA THR A 87 13.71 -16.78 20.92
C THR A 87 13.42 -15.31 20.57
N GLN A 88 14.39 -14.43 20.78
CA GLN A 88 14.24 -13.02 20.45
C GLN A 88 14.12 -12.81 18.94
N LEU A 89 14.93 -13.53 18.16
CA LEU A 89 14.95 -13.47 16.71
C LEU A 89 13.60 -13.89 16.10
N LEU A 90 13.00 -14.97 16.61
CA LEU A 90 11.65 -15.39 16.23
C LEU A 90 10.59 -14.35 16.58
N SER A 91 10.62 -13.86 17.82
CA SER A 91 9.64 -12.89 18.32
C SER A 91 9.66 -11.57 17.53
N GLN A 92 10.85 -11.01 17.28
CA GLN A 92 10.99 -9.77 16.52
C GLN A 92 10.68 -9.97 15.04
N GLY A 93 11.01 -11.15 14.49
CA GLY A 93 10.60 -11.53 13.14
C GLY A 93 9.07 -11.60 12.99
N ASP A 94 8.36 -12.08 14.00
CA ASP A 94 6.89 -12.12 14.01
C ASP A 94 6.29 -10.71 14.08
N VAL A 95 6.83 -9.85 14.95
CA VAL A 95 6.41 -8.44 15.04
C VAL A 95 6.62 -7.73 13.69
N LEU A 96 7.79 -7.90 13.07
CA LEU A 96 8.08 -7.30 11.77
C LEU A 96 7.11 -7.80 10.68
N ASN A 97 6.87 -9.12 10.61
CA ASN A 97 5.90 -9.68 9.66
C ASN A 97 4.49 -9.12 9.87
N GLN A 98 4.06 -8.97 11.13
CA GLN A 98 2.77 -8.39 11.45
C GLN A 98 2.68 -6.92 11.03
N LEU A 99 3.72 -6.12 11.24
CA LEU A 99 3.78 -4.72 10.79
C LEU A 99 3.73 -4.61 9.27
N LEU A 100 4.49 -5.44 8.55
CA LEU A 100 4.48 -5.46 7.09
C LEU A 100 3.12 -5.89 6.52
N ALA A 101 2.44 -6.85 7.16
CA ALA A 101 1.08 -7.23 6.80
C ALA A 101 0.08 -6.08 7.00
N GLN A 102 0.21 -5.32 8.10
CA GLN A 102 -0.60 -4.12 8.33
C GLN A 102 -0.33 -3.03 7.28
N CYS A 103 0.94 -2.81 6.91
CA CYS A 103 1.30 -1.88 5.84
C CYS A 103 0.67 -2.29 4.51
N GLN A 104 0.72 -3.59 4.16
CA GLN A 104 0.08 -4.10 2.94
C GLN A 104 -1.44 -3.85 2.95
N ALA A 105 -2.11 -4.14 4.06
CA ALA A 105 -3.54 -3.91 4.20
C ALA A 105 -3.91 -2.43 4.06
N ALA A 106 -3.18 -1.53 4.73
CA ALA A 106 -3.40 -0.09 4.64
C ALA A 106 -3.18 0.44 3.21
N ASN A 107 -2.12 -0.02 2.53
CA ASN A 107 -1.83 0.36 1.15
C ASN A 107 -2.92 -0.12 0.17
N LEU A 108 -3.47 -1.32 0.37
CA LEU A 108 -4.60 -1.81 -0.44
C LEU A 108 -5.85 -0.94 -0.27
N LEU A 109 -6.17 -0.53 0.96
CA LEU A 109 -7.29 0.36 1.24
C LEU A 109 -7.10 1.74 0.58
N ASN A 110 -5.90 2.31 0.67
CA ASN A 110 -5.59 3.57 0.00
C ASN A 110 -5.70 3.47 -1.52
N GLY A 111 -5.21 2.36 -2.10
CA GLY A 111 -5.34 2.08 -3.53
C GLY A 111 -6.79 2.01 -4.00
N GLN A 112 -7.67 1.34 -3.25
CA GLN A 112 -9.11 1.30 -3.55
C GLN A 112 -9.76 2.68 -3.49
N SER A 113 -9.40 3.50 -2.49
CA SER A 113 -9.87 4.88 -2.39
C SER A 113 -9.47 5.71 -3.60
N ILE A 114 -8.20 5.62 -4.03
CA ILE A 114 -7.68 6.33 -5.21
C ILE A 114 -8.47 5.94 -6.47
N GLN A 115 -8.66 4.63 -6.71
CA GLN A 115 -9.40 4.14 -7.87
C GLN A 115 -10.85 4.65 -7.88
N THR A 116 -11.50 4.65 -6.73
CA THR A 116 -12.89 5.15 -6.59
C THR A 116 -12.96 6.65 -6.88
N GLN A 117 -12.01 7.43 -6.34
CA GLN A 117 -11.95 8.87 -6.56
C GLN A 117 -11.68 9.22 -8.03
N GLN A 118 -10.79 8.48 -8.69
CA GLN A 118 -10.52 8.63 -10.13
C GLN A 118 -11.78 8.37 -10.96
N ALA A 119 -12.52 7.29 -10.67
CA ALA A 119 -13.76 6.97 -11.37
C ALA A 119 -14.84 8.05 -11.20
N ILE A 120 -15.02 8.56 -9.97
CA ILE A 120 -15.96 9.66 -9.69
C ILE A 120 -15.55 10.92 -10.45
N THR A 121 -14.28 11.28 -10.43
CA THR A 121 -13.76 12.49 -11.09
C THR A 121 -13.90 12.40 -12.60
N ALA A 122 -13.54 11.25 -13.20
CA ALA A 122 -13.73 11.00 -14.63
C ALA A 122 -15.21 11.12 -15.03
N ASN A 123 -16.12 10.59 -14.22
CA ASN A 123 -17.55 10.72 -14.45
C ASN A 123 -18.02 12.19 -14.35
N GLN A 124 -17.53 12.95 -13.37
CA GLN A 124 -17.84 14.39 -13.23
C GLN A 124 -17.36 15.19 -14.45
N LEU A 125 -16.12 14.97 -14.90
CA LEU A 125 -15.58 15.61 -16.11
C LEU A 125 -16.40 15.24 -17.36
N ARG A 126 -16.81 13.97 -17.48
CA ARG A 126 -17.66 13.51 -18.59
C ARG A 126 -19.00 14.26 -18.61
N ILE A 127 -19.62 14.47 -17.45
CA ILE A 127 -20.87 15.24 -17.32
C ILE A 127 -20.65 16.71 -17.71
N LEU A 128 -19.60 17.35 -17.19
CA LEU A 128 -19.29 18.76 -17.47
C LEU A 128 -18.96 19.02 -18.96
N HIS A 129 -18.30 18.07 -19.62
CA HIS A 129 -17.96 18.16 -21.05
C HIS A 129 -19.09 17.71 -21.99
N GLY A 130 -20.29 17.43 -21.48
CA GLY A 130 -21.45 17.06 -22.31
C GLY A 130 -21.35 15.69 -22.98
N GLY A 131 -20.52 14.78 -22.45
CA GLY A 131 -20.50 13.38 -22.87
C GLY A 131 -21.86 12.72 -22.61
N GLU A 132 -22.28 11.77 -23.46
CA GLU A 132 -23.59 11.12 -23.38
C GLU A 132 -23.95 10.70 -21.95
N ALA A 133 -25.05 11.22 -21.41
CA ALA A 133 -25.56 10.79 -20.12
C ALA A 133 -25.80 9.27 -20.17
N PRO A 134 -25.37 8.50 -19.15
CA PRO A 134 -25.67 7.07 -19.10
C PRO A 134 -27.19 6.92 -19.20
N SER A 135 -27.63 5.96 -20.01
CA SER A 135 -29.05 5.71 -20.22
C SER A 135 -29.72 5.54 -18.86
N LEU A 136 -30.65 6.44 -18.54
CA LEU A 136 -31.42 6.28 -17.31
C LEU A 136 -32.37 5.10 -17.50
N TYR A 137 -32.58 4.35 -16.41
CA TYR A 137 -33.62 3.33 -16.35
C TYR A 137 -34.98 4.04 -16.41
N ASP A 138 -35.81 3.68 -17.39
CA ASP A 138 -37.21 4.08 -17.38
C ASP A 138 -38.00 3.27 -16.33
N ALA A 139 -39.23 3.70 -16.03
CA ALA A 139 -40.11 2.99 -15.09
C ALA A 139 -40.49 1.56 -15.52
N ARG A 140 -40.06 1.11 -16.72
CA ARG A 140 -40.29 -0.22 -17.28
C ARG A 140 -39.03 -1.10 -17.31
N GLY A 141 -37.90 -0.62 -16.77
CA GLY A 141 -36.68 -1.40 -16.70
C GLY A 141 -35.81 -1.33 -17.95
N THR A 142 -36.06 -0.41 -18.87
CA THR A 142 -35.30 -0.27 -20.12
C THR A 142 -34.36 0.93 -20.07
N THR A 143 -33.18 0.78 -20.69
CA THR A 143 -32.17 1.84 -20.82
C THR A 143 -32.60 2.81 -21.91
N SER A 144 -33.06 4.01 -21.53
CA SER A 144 -33.41 5.06 -22.49
C SER A 144 -32.24 6.02 -22.69
N MET A 145 -31.80 6.23 -23.94
CA MET A 145 -30.86 7.29 -24.27
C MET A 145 -31.53 8.63 -23.97
N LEU A 146 -30.90 9.45 -23.11
CA LEU A 146 -31.39 10.79 -22.81
C LEU A 146 -31.46 11.58 -24.13
N ASN A 147 -32.67 11.87 -24.58
CA ASN A 147 -32.89 12.57 -25.84
C ASN A 147 -32.27 13.96 -25.72
N LYS A 148 -31.15 14.20 -26.41
CA LYS A 148 -30.49 15.51 -26.44
C LYS A 148 -31.50 16.53 -26.97
N HIS A 149 -31.94 17.46 -26.14
CA HIS A 149 -32.68 18.63 -26.62
C HIS A 149 -31.76 19.40 -27.57
N ARG A 150 -31.97 19.25 -28.88
CA ARG A 150 -31.35 20.11 -29.89
C ARG A 150 -31.78 21.55 -29.58
N ALA A 151 -30.81 22.46 -29.45
CA ALA A 151 -31.09 23.87 -29.41
C ALA A 151 -31.78 24.26 -30.73
N TYR A 152 -33.02 24.74 -30.64
CA TYR A 152 -33.69 25.42 -31.74
C TYR A 152 -33.08 26.81 -31.88
N SER A 153 -31.91 26.91 -32.51
CA SER A 153 -31.49 28.16 -33.15
C SER A 153 -32.18 28.21 -34.51
N GLN A 154 -33.37 28.80 -34.54
CA GLN A 154 -34.03 29.25 -35.76
C GLN A 154 -33.47 30.61 -36.20
N ALA A 155 -33.58 30.83 -37.52
CA ALA A 155 -33.39 32.04 -38.33
C ALA A 155 -31.97 32.31 -38.85
#